data_AF-A0A7X0L9C0-F1
#
_entry.id   AF-A0A7X0L9C0-F1
#
_cell.length_a   1.000
_cell.length_b   1.000
_cell.length_c   1.000
_cell.angle_alpha   90.00
_cell.angle_beta   90.00
_cell.angle_gamma   90.00
#
_symmetry.space_group_name_H-M   'P 1'
#
loop_
_entity.id
_entity.type
_entity.pdbx_description
1 polymer ?
#
loop_
_entity_poly.entity_id
_entity_poly.type
_entity_poly.pdbx_seq_one_letter_code
_entity_poly.pdbx_strand_id
1 'polypeptide(L)'
;MRDGATTSLPARAARRLTGRGAQAVIAGCTEIPLGLPAGAVDVPLVDPALVLARALVHRATAGRAESAAMYCTQYVTRPSRHPSPPQ
;
A
#
# COMPACT_ATOMS: atom_id res chain seq x y z
N MET A 1 -13.61 13.01 1.04
CA MET A 1 -12.75 14.17 1.36
C MET A 1 -11.60 13.63 2.20
N ARG A 2 -10.35 13.70 1.73
CA ARG A 2 -9.18 13.26 2.53
C ARG A 2 -8.88 14.37 3.53
N ASP A 3 -8.90 14.09 4.82
CA ASP A 3 -8.55 15.09 5.83
C ASP A 3 -7.06 15.46 5.67
N GLY A 4 -6.78 16.75 5.49
CA GLY A 4 -5.41 17.25 5.32
C GLY A 4 -4.48 16.89 6.49
N ALA A 5 -5.05 16.63 7.68
CA ALA A 5 -4.33 16.19 8.86
C ALA A 5 -3.64 14.83 8.69
N THR A 6 -4.33 13.82 8.12
CA THR A 6 -3.82 12.44 8.05
C THR A 6 -2.64 12.30 7.08
N THR A 7 -2.61 13.13 6.04
CA THR A 7 -1.52 13.16 5.04
C THR A 7 -0.29 13.93 5.56
N SER A 8 -0.46 14.77 6.59
CA SER A 8 0.60 15.67 7.07
C SER A 8 1.77 14.95 7.74
N LEU A 9 1.50 13.89 8.51
CA LEU A 9 2.53 13.18 9.27
C LEU A 9 3.46 12.35 8.38
N PRO A 10 2.96 11.51 7.44
CA PRO A 10 3.83 10.76 6.54
C PRO A 10 4.69 11.68 5.68
N ALA A 11 4.09 12.76 5.14
CA ALA A 11 4.80 13.70 4.29
C ALA A 11 5.90 14.47 5.06
N ARG A 12 5.62 14.86 6.32
CA ARG A 12 6.63 15.47 7.19
C ARG A 12 7.77 14.51 7.50
N ALA A 13 7.47 13.25 7.80
CA ALA A 13 8.50 12.24 8.06
C ALA A 13 9.39 12.02 6.83
N ALA A 14 8.79 11.86 5.66
CA ALA A 14 9.50 11.67 4.38
C ALA A 14 10.41 12.87 4.07
N ARG A 15 9.93 14.11 4.22
CA ARG A 15 10.75 15.32 4.04
C ARG A 15 11.92 15.44 5.02
N ARG A 16 11.76 14.94 6.26
CA ARG A 16 12.89 14.91 7.22
C ARG A 16 13.95 13.89 6.82
N LEU A 17 13.56 12.77 6.20
CA LEU A 17 14.51 11.80 5.67
C LEU A 17 15.27 12.38 4.47
N THR A 18 14.58 13.03 3.53
CA THR A 18 15.24 13.67 2.37
C THR A 18 16.17 14.80 2.79
N GLY A 19 15.77 15.64 3.75
CA GLY A 19 16.62 16.68 4.33
C GLY A 19 17.86 16.16 5.07
N ARG A 20 17.91 14.86 5.37
CA ARG A 20 19.08 14.16 5.95
C ARG A 20 19.91 13.42 4.88
N GLY A 21 19.60 13.58 3.60
CA GLY A 21 20.33 12.97 2.49
C GLY A 21 19.77 11.62 2.03
N ALA A 22 18.56 11.23 2.44
CA ALA A 22 17.93 10.04 1.88
C ALA A 22 17.68 10.23 0.38
N GLN A 23 18.23 9.34 -0.44
CA GLN A 23 18.12 9.38 -1.91
C GLN A 23 16.85 8.68 -2.42
N ALA A 24 16.11 8.01 -1.54
CA ALA A 24 14.82 7.39 -1.79
C ALA A 24 14.07 7.23 -0.45
N VAL A 25 12.75 7.09 -0.51
CA VAL A 25 11.90 6.81 0.66
C VAL A 25 11.13 5.52 0.40
N ILE A 26 11.21 4.56 1.32
CA ILE A 26 10.38 3.35 1.31
C ILE A 26 9.18 3.59 2.23
N ALA A 27 7.97 3.52 1.69
CA ALA A 27 6.73 3.58 2.46
C ALA A 27 6.50 2.23 3.19
N GLY A 28 7.36 1.95 4.18
CA GLY A 28 7.61 0.60 4.72
C GLY A 28 6.44 -0.11 5.41
N CYS A 29 5.31 0.55 5.66
CA CYS A 29 4.08 -0.09 6.12
C CYS A 29 3.01 0.07 5.03
N THR A 30 2.16 -0.94 4.86
CA THR A 30 1.13 -0.99 3.82
C THR A 30 0.11 0.16 3.87
N GLU A 31 0.00 0.85 5.00
CA GLU A 31 -0.87 1.99 5.23
C GLU A 31 -0.24 3.32 4.79
N ILE A 32 1.09 3.42 4.77
CA ILE A 32 1.81 4.67 4.49
C ILE A 32 1.54 5.20 3.07
N PRO A 33 1.52 4.36 2.00
CA PRO A 33 1.15 4.82 0.67
C PRO A 33 -0.23 5.50 0.59
N LEU A 34 -1.17 5.15 1.48
CA LEU A 34 -2.49 5.79 1.51
C LEU A 34 -2.43 7.26 1.96
N GLY A 35 -1.48 7.58 2.85
CA GLY A 35 -1.29 8.91 3.44
C GLY A 35 -0.06 9.66 2.93
N LEU A 36 0.70 9.11 1.99
CA LEU A 36 1.91 9.72 1.43
C LEU A 36 1.83 9.74 -0.10
N PRO A 37 1.36 10.83 -0.73
CA PRO A 37 1.29 10.92 -2.18
C PRO A 37 2.70 10.96 -2.80
N ALA A 38 2.84 10.42 -4.01
CA ALA A 38 4.12 10.36 -4.73
C ALA A 38 4.82 11.73 -4.90
N GLY A 39 4.07 12.83 -4.96
CA GLY A 39 4.62 14.19 -5.04
C GLY A 39 4.97 14.84 -3.69
N ALA A 40 4.95 14.10 -2.57
CA ALA A 40 5.24 14.66 -1.25
C ALA A 40 6.73 14.92 -0.98
N VAL A 41 7.61 14.33 -1.80
CA VAL A 41 9.07 14.42 -1.73
C VAL A 41 9.68 14.38 -3.14
N ASP A 42 10.87 14.96 -3.31
CA ASP A 42 11.57 15.06 -4.60
C ASP A 42 12.47 13.86 -4.92
N VAL A 43 12.43 12.83 -4.08
CA VAL A 43 13.18 11.58 -4.28
C VAL A 43 12.23 10.43 -4.58
N PRO A 44 12.69 9.34 -5.22
CA PRO A 44 11.86 8.17 -5.47
C PRO A 44 11.14 7.67 -4.21
N LEU A 45 9.82 7.57 -4.30
CA LEU A 45 8.97 6.93 -3.30
C LEU A 45 8.68 5.50 -3.73
N VAL A 46 9.03 4.54 -2.88
CA VAL A 46 8.80 3.11 -3.12
C VAL A 46 7.60 2.65 -2.30
N ASP A 47 6.59 2.10 -2.98
CA ASP A 47 5.46 1.40 -2.38
C ASP A 47 5.75 -0.12 -2.31
N PRO A 48 6.00 -0.68 -1.12
CA PRO A 48 6.28 -2.11 -0.96
C PRO A 48 5.12 -3.01 -1.37
N ALA A 49 3.86 -2.56 -1.23
CA ALA A 49 2.70 -3.34 -1.64
C ALA A 49 2.65 -3.50 -3.16
N LEU A 50 2.95 -2.43 -3.90
CA LEU A 50 3.05 -2.47 -5.36
C LEU A 50 4.22 -3.35 -5.83
N VAL A 51 5.38 -3.25 -5.18
CA VAL A 51 6.55 -4.11 -5.46
C VAL A 51 6.19 -5.58 -5.22
N LEU A 52 5.57 -5.89 -4.08
CA LEU A 52 5.14 -7.23 -3.72
C LEU A 52 4.12 -7.78 -4.73
N ALA A 53 3.11 -7.00 -5.09
CA ALA A 53 2.09 -7.41 -6.06
C ALA A 53 2.71 -7.76 -7.43
N ARG A 54 3.64 -6.93 -7.93
CA ARG A 54 4.35 -7.18 -9.20
C ARG A 54 5.19 -8.44 -9.13
N ALA A 55 5.92 -8.64 -8.03
CA ALA A 55 6.72 -9.85 -7.82
C ALA A 55 5.84 -11.11 -7.77
N LEU A 56 4.69 -11.04 -7.07
CA LEU A 56 3.73 -12.14 -7.00
C LEU A 56 3.17 -12.50 -8.38
N VAL A 57 2.71 -11.52 -9.15
CA VAL A 57 2.22 -11.75 -10.52
C VAL A 57 3.29 -12.41 -11.37
N HIS A 58 4.52 -11.86 -11.35
CA HIS A 58 5.63 -12.41 -12.12
C HIS A 58 5.94 -13.86 -11.74
N ARG A 59 5.94 -14.19 -10.45
CA ARG A 59 6.15 -15.56 -9.96
C ARG A 59 5.01 -16.49 -10.33
N ALA A 60 3.77 -16.04 -10.24
CA ALA A 60 2.58 -16.85 -10.53
C ALA A 60 2.44 -17.18 -12.02
N THR A 61 2.82 -16.26 -12.90
CA THR A 61 2.71 -16.43 -14.36
C THR A 61 3.94 -17.08 -15.00
N ALA A 62 5.08 -17.16 -14.30
CA ALA A 62 6.31 -17.77 -14.80
C ALA A 62 6.21 -19.27 -15.17
N GLY A 63 5.09 -19.95 -14.86
CA GLY A 63 4.87 -21.36 -15.21
C GLY A 63 3.43 -21.71 -15.61
N ARG A 64 2.55 -20.73 -15.86
CA ARG A 64 1.13 -20.97 -16.21
C ARG A 64 0.59 -19.93 -17.19
N ALA A 65 -0.10 -20.42 -18.22
CA ALA A 65 -1.18 -19.69 -18.90
C ALA A 65 -2.51 -20.15 -18.29
N GLU A 66 -3.49 -19.24 -18.20
CA GLU A 66 -4.90 -19.41 -17.81
C GLU A 66 -5.35 -19.00 -16.40
N SER A 67 -6.53 -18.36 -16.40
CA SER A 67 -7.27 -17.80 -15.26
C SER A 67 -7.97 -18.87 -14.44
N ALA A 68 -7.70 -18.91 -13.13
CA ALA A 68 -8.53 -19.60 -12.16
C ALA A 68 -9.65 -18.68 -11.66
N ALA A 69 -10.81 -19.25 -11.31
CA ALA A 69 -11.86 -18.54 -10.60
C ALA A 69 -11.32 -17.91 -9.31
N MET A 70 -11.43 -16.59 -9.20
CA MET A 70 -10.92 -15.82 -8.07
C MET A 70 -11.95 -15.80 -6.95
N TYR A 71 -11.73 -16.63 -5.92
CA TYR A 71 -12.41 -16.49 -4.64
C TYR A 71 -11.50 -15.75 -3.66
N CYS A 72 -12.03 -14.71 -3.02
CA CYS A 72 -11.32 -13.94 -2.00
C CYS A 72 -11.94 -14.21 -0.63
N THR A 73 -11.27 -15.03 0.18
CA THR A 73 -11.62 -15.21 1.59
C THR A 73 -10.83 -14.21 2.43
N GLN A 74 -11.53 -13.48 3.31
CA GLN A 74 -10.88 -12.63 4.31
C GLN A 74 -11.07 -13.25 5.70
N TYR A 75 -9.97 -13.58 6.36
CA TYR A 75 -9.98 -14.00 7.76
C TYR A 75 -9.63 -12.80 8.64
N VAL A 76 -10.53 -12.46 9.56
CA VAL A 76 -10.34 -11.36 10.52
C VAL A 76 -10.59 -11.86 11.93
N THR A 77 -9.83 -11.33 12.90
CA THR A 77 -9.97 -11.71 14.32
C THR A 77 -11.09 -10.96 15.02
N ARG A 78 -11.59 -9.89 14.43
CA ARG A 78 -12.71 -9.10 14.96
C ARG A 78 -14.00 -9.39 14.16
N PRO A 79 -15.17 -9.39 14.80
CA PRO A 79 -16.44 -9.49 14.09
C PRO A 79 -16.58 -8.36 13.07
N SER A 80 -17.07 -8.70 11.89
CA SER A 80 -17.46 -7.72 10.88
C SER A 80 -18.52 -6.79 11.46
N ARG A 81 -18.33 -5.47 11.31
CA ARG A 81 -19.36 -4.47 11.67
C ARG A 81 -20.44 -4.32 10.59
N HIS A 82 -20.29 -5.04 9.48
CA HIS A 82 -21.25 -5.02 8.39
C HIS A 82 -22.50 -5.81 8.81
N PRO A 83 -23.72 -5.26 8.66
CA PRO A 83 -24.92 -6.05 8.89
C PRO A 83 -24.94 -7.26 7.95
N SER A 84 -25.39 -8.40 8.47
CA SER A 84 -25.60 -9.61 7.68
C SER A 84 -26.55 -9.29 6.52
N PRO A 85 -26.34 -9.87 5.32
CA PRO A 85 -27.30 -9.76 4.24
C PRO A 85 -28.68 -10.29 4.69
N PRO A 86 -29.80 -9.76 4.16
CA PRO A 86 -31.13 -10.26 4.47
C PRO A 86 -31.24 -11.75 4.08
N GLN A 87 -31.90 -12.52 4.96
CA GLN A 87 -32.19 -13.94 4.78
C GLN A 87 -33.26 -14.13 3.70
#